data_AF-A0A6B0UUV8-F1
#
_entry.id   AF-A0A6B0UUV8-F1
#
_cell.length_a   1.000
_cell.length_b   1.000
_cell.length_c   1.000
_cell.angle_alpha   90.00
_cell.angle_beta   90.00
_cell.angle_gamma   90.00
#
_symmetry.space_group_name_H-M   'P 1'
#
loop_
_entity.id
_entity.type
_entity.pdbx_description
1 polymer ?
#
loop_
_entity_poly.entity_id
_entity_poly.type
_entity_poly.pdbx_seq_one_letter_code
_entity_poly.pdbx_strand_id
1 'polypeptide(L)'
;VDDSIPRQLFLERLPANVCMVLAAAGDIPLHDLAALADKVLEVASPTVSNIQAPHQAQQATVSANSASLSSAEFCTLQSEIWNLTTAIAPLQTERGRSPERRSGYRSRSRSRLSSTNICWYHCRFGDNATKCTTPCHHTGNGTAEH
;
A
#
# COMPACT_ATOMS: atom_id res chain seq x y z
N VAL A 1 43.09 29.84 -18.71
CA VAL A 1 42.39 28.79 -17.94
C VAL A 1 42.74 27.50 -18.65
N ASP A 2 43.30 26.51 -17.96
CA ASP A 2 43.74 25.28 -18.62
C ASP A 2 42.53 24.38 -18.91
N ASP A 3 42.25 24.14 -20.19
CA ASP A 3 41.12 23.33 -20.64
C ASP A 3 41.35 21.81 -20.47
N SER A 4 42.51 21.40 -19.95
CA SER A 4 42.89 20.00 -19.78
C SER A 4 42.03 19.27 -18.74
N ILE A 5 41.77 19.91 -17.59
CA ILE A 5 40.95 19.33 -16.52
C ILE A 5 39.48 19.18 -16.94
N PRO A 6 38.79 20.21 -17.46
CA PRO A 6 37.41 20.07 -17.89
C PRO A 6 37.27 19.09 -19.05
N ARG A 7 38.25 19.03 -19.97
CA ARG A 7 38.27 18.02 -21.04
C ARG A 7 38.35 16.60 -20.51
N GLN A 8 39.21 16.34 -19.53
CA GLN A 8 39.31 15.02 -18.91
C GLN A 8 38.00 14.64 -18.21
N LEU A 9 37.44 15.53 -17.40
CA LEU A 9 36.15 15.30 -16.74
C LEU A 9 35.02 15.08 -17.74
N PHE A 10 35.03 15.81 -18.86
CA PHE A 10 34.04 15.66 -19.92
C PHE A 10 34.09 14.27 -20.56
N LEU A 11 35.29 13.76 -20.86
CA LEU A 11 35.48 12.41 -21.41
C LEU A 11 35.19 11.30 -20.38
N GLU A 12 35.45 11.52 -19.09
CA GLU A 12 35.14 10.56 -18.03
C GLU A 12 33.64 10.40 -17.76
N ARG A 13 32.83 11.43 -18.04
CA ARG A 13 31.38 11.44 -17.74
C ARG A 13 30.51 10.99 -18.91
N LEU A 14 31.09 10.79 -20.09
CA LEU A 14 30.36 10.36 -21.28
C LEU A 14 30.34 8.82 -21.41
N PRO A 15 29.30 8.26 -22.06
CA PRO A 15 29.26 6.83 -22.38
C PRO A 15 30.45 6.39 -23.25
N ALA A 16 30.95 5.17 -23.02
CA ALA A 16 32.16 4.66 -23.69
C ALA A 16 32.07 4.70 -25.23
N ASN A 17 30.90 4.45 -25.81
CA ASN A 17 30.64 4.55 -27.25
C ASN A 17 30.82 5.97 -27.79
N VAL A 18 30.47 6.99 -27.00
CA VAL A 18 30.66 8.40 -27.38
C VAL A 18 32.14 8.79 -27.22
N CYS A 19 32.79 8.37 -26.12
CA CYS A 19 34.21 8.65 -25.87
C CYS A 19 35.14 8.06 -26.92
N MET A 20 34.84 6.84 -27.41
CA MET A 20 35.62 6.22 -28.50
C MET A 20 35.63 7.09 -29.76
N VAL A 21 34.51 7.71 -30.11
CA VAL A 21 34.42 8.60 -31.28
C VAL A 21 35.13 9.93 -31.01
N LEU A 22 34.94 10.51 -29.82
CA LEU A 22 35.59 11.76 -29.43
C LEU A 22 37.11 11.65 -29.35
N ALA A 23 37.65 10.51 -28.93
CA ALA A 23 39.09 10.27 -28.88
C ALA A 23 39.76 10.35 -30.27
N ALA A 24 39.02 10.04 -31.34
CA ALA A 24 39.50 10.14 -32.71
C ALA A 24 39.47 11.59 -33.25
N ALA A 25 38.75 12.52 -32.60
CA ALA A 25 38.57 13.90 -33.06
C ALA A 25 39.81 14.80 -32.79
N GLY A 26 40.82 14.32 -32.06
CA GLY A 26 42.06 15.05 -31.79
C GLY A 26 41.86 16.27 -30.86
N ASP A 27 42.84 17.18 -30.84
CA ASP A 27 42.86 18.35 -29.95
C ASP A 27 42.02 19.53 -30.48
N ILE A 28 40.71 19.30 -30.62
CA ILE A 28 39.73 20.36 -30.88
C ILE A 28 39.39 21.12 -29.58
N PRO A 29 38.98 22.40 -29.65
CA PRO A 29 38.60 23.16 -28.48
C PRO A 29 37.39 22.53 -27.78
N LEU A 30 37.31 22.70 -26.46
CA LEU A 30 36.32 22.01 -25.61
C LEU A 30 34.87 22.26 -26.07
N HIS A 31 34.58 23.46 -26.56
CA HIS A 31 33.26 23.83 -27.09
C HIS A 31 32.86 22.96 -28.29
N ASP A 32 33.77 22.80 -29.25
CA ASP A 32 33.51 21.99 -30.45
C ASP A 32 33.48 20.50 -30.12
N LEU A 33 34.28 20.07 -29.13
CA LEU A 33 34.26 18.71 -28.61
C LEU A 33 32.92 18.37 -27.96
N ALA A 34 32.31 19.31 -27.22
CA ALA A 34 30.98 19.15 -26.66
C ALA A 34 29.90 19.08 -27.76
N ALA A 35 29.97 19.96 -28.76
CA ALA A 35 29.05 19.92 -29.90
C ALA A 35 29.16 18.62 -30.70
N LEU A 36 30.36 18.03 -30.81
CA LEU A 36 30.54 16.71 -31.42
C LEU A 36 29.94 15.60 -30.57
N ALA A 37 30.11 15.67 -29.24
CA ALA A 37 29.55 14.70 -28.31
C ALA A 37 28.02 14.64 -28.40
N ASP A 38 27.35 15.80 -28.47
CA ASP A 38 25.89 15.88 -28.61
C ASP A 38 25.40 15.19 -29.89
N LYS A 39 26.08 15.44 -31.03
CA LYS A 39 25.76 14.80 -32.32
C LYS A 39 25.96 13.29 -32.28
N VAL A 40 27.04 12.84 -31.66
CA VAL A 40 27.32 11.40 -31.51
C VAL A 40 26.30 10.76 -30.59
N LEU A 41 25.89 11.43 -29.51
CA LEU A 41 24.87 10.93 -28.59
C LEU A 41 23.50 10.79 -29.27
N GLU A 42 23.14 11.73 -30.15
CA GLU A 42 21.91 11.67 -30.94
C GLU A 42 21.88 10.45 -31.87
N VAL A 43 23.01 10.13 -32.52
CA VAL A 43 23.12 8.97 -33.43
C VAL A 43 23.28 7.64 -32.68
N ALA A 44 24.02 7.66 -31.57
CA ALA A 44 24.36 6.47 -30.80
C ALA A 44 23.27 6.05 -29.81
N SER A 45 22.26 6.90 -29.59
CA SER A 45 21.05 6.52 -28.87
C SER A 45 20.19 5.64 -29.79
N PRO A 46 20.08 4.32 -29.54
CA PRO A 46 19.09 3.54 -30.26
C PRO A 46 17.73 4.17 -29.99
N THR A 47 16.96 4.45 -31.04
CA THR A 47 15.58 4.93 -30.97
C THR A 47 14.72 3.93 -30.21
N VAL A 48 14.79 3.95 -28.89
CA VAL A 48 13.80 3.33 -28.02
C VAL A 48 12.98 4.47 -27.49
N SER A 49 11.94 4.79 -28.26
CA SER A 49 10.80 5.57 -27.82
C SER A 49 10.11 4.79 -26.69
N ASN A 50 10.68 4.82 -25.49
CA ASN A 50 9.96 4.38 -24.31
C ASN A 50 9.03 5.53 -23.92
N ILE A 51 7.76 5.40 -24.34
CA ILE A 51 6.68 6.30 -23.93
C ILE A 51 6.48 6.09 -22.43
N GLN A 52 7.29 6.77 -21.61
CA GLN A 52 6.98 6.92 -20.20
C GLN A 52 6.13 8.19 -20.07
N ALA A 53 4.84 7.98 -19.82
CA ALA A 53 3.85 9.02 -19.62
C ALA A 53 4.36 10.12 -18.65
N PRO A 54 4.03 11.40 -18.86
CA PRO A 54 4.53 12.46 -18.02
C PRO A 54 3.73 12.47 -16.71
N HIS A 55 4.28 11.88 -15.65
CA HIS A 55 3.97 12.36 -14.31
C HIS A 55 5.25 12.90 -13.67
N GLN A 56 5.45 14.19 -13.90
CA GLN A 56 6.23 15.12 -13.08
C GLN A 56 7.68 14.72 -12.81
N ALA A 57 8.56 15.03 -13.77
CA ALA A 57 9.98 15.20 -13.51
C ALA A 57 10.20 16.55 -12.81
N GLN A 58 10.34 16.53 -11.49
CA GLN A 58 11.20 17.47 -10.80
C GLN A 58 12.56 16.81 -10.57
N GLN A 59 13.56 17.53 -11.02
CA GLN A 59 14.99 17.23 -10.96
C GLN A 59 15.44 16.87 -9.55
N ALA A 60 16.25 15.83 -9.43
CA ALA A 60 17.33 15.82 -8.45
C ALA A 60 18.42 14.85 -8.92
N THR A 61 19.57 15.44 -9.22
CA THR A 61 20.88 14.81 -9.20
C THR A 61 21.05 13.91 -7.97
N VAL A 62 21.27 12.61 -8.17
CA VAL A 62 21.90 11.80 -7.13
C VAL A 62 22.90 10.87 -7.79
N SER A 63 24.16 11.09 -7.39
CA SER A 63 25.35 10.28 -7.45
C SER A 63 25.27 8.93 -8.16
N ALA A 64 26.36 8.65 -8.89
CA ALA A 64 26.94 7.33 -9.05
C ALA A 64 26.84 6.52 -7.74
N ASN A 65 25.78 5.73 -7.66
CA ASN A 65 25.46 4.64 -6.75
C ASN A 65 24.24 3.92 -7.33
N SER A 66 24.21 3.74 -8.65
CA SER A 66 23.40 2.69 -9.26
C SER A 66 24.10 1.37 -8.97
N ALA A 67 24.08 0.96 -7.70
CA ALA A 67 24.02 -0.45 -7.38
C ALA A 67 22.87 -0.96 -8.24
N SER A 68 23.23 -1.68 -9.31
CA SER A 68 22.26 -2.44 -10.07
C SER A 68 21.72 -3.42 -9.06
N LEU A 69 20.60 -3.06 -8.41
CA LEU A 69 19.95 -3.93 -7.45
C LEU A 69 19.82 -5.25 -8.18
N SER A 70 20.49 -6.27 -7.65
CA SER A 70 20.43 -7.60 -8.24
C SER A 70 18.94 -7.91 -8.42
N SER A 71 18.57 -8.58 -9.52
CA SER A 71 17.18 -9.02 -9.70
C SER A 71 16.65 -9.72 -8.42
N ALA A 72 17.55 -10.37 -7.67
CA ALA A 72 17.24 -10.95 -6.37
C ALA A 72 16.85 -9.89 -5.32
N GLU A 73 17.59 -8.80 -5.18
CA GLU A 73 17.29 -7.70 -4.24
C GLU A 73 15.98 -7.00 -4.61
N PHE A 74 15.69 -6.87 -5.90
CA PHE A 74 14.41 -6.33 -6.34
C PHE A 74 13.25 -7.26 -5.99
N CYS A 75 13.41 -8.58 -6.19
CA CYS A 75 12.40 -9.56 -5.78
C CYS A 75 12.19 -9.60 -4.25
N THR A 76 13.26 -9.47 -3.46
CA THR A 76 13.14 -9.42 -1.99
C THR A 76 12.40 -8.16 -1.56
N LEU A 77 12.73 -7.01 -2.13
CA LEU A 77 12.03 -5.75 -1.85
C LEU A 77 10.56 -5.82 -2.25
N GLN A 78 10.22 -6.40 -3.41
CA GLN A 78 8.83 -6.61 -3.79
C GLN A 78 8.07 -7.51 -2.81
N SER A 79 8.71 -8.59 -2.34
CA SER A 79 8.11 -9.48 -1.34
C SER A 79 7.90 -8.78 0.00
N GLU A 80 8.85 -7.97 0.45
CA GLU A 80 8.73 -7.20 1.69
C GLU A 80 7.61 -6.17 1.60
N ILE A 81 7.51 -5.45 0.48
CA ILE A 81 6.42 -4.50 0.22
C ILE A 81 5.06 -5.21 0.25
N TRP A 82 4.95 -6.40 -0.37
CA TRP A 82 3.73 -7.20 -0.33
C TRP A 82 3.34 -7.61 1.10
N ASN A 83 4.31 -8.10 1.88
CA ASN A 83 4.10 -8.51 3.27
C ASN A 83 3.67 -7.33 4.16
N LEU A 84 4.29 -6.17 3.98
CA LEU A 84 3.91 -4.96 4.71
C LEU A 84 2.50 -4.48 4.30
N THR A 85 2.19 -4.51 3.01
CA THR A 85 0.88 -4.09 2.49
C THR A 85 -0.24 -4.99 3.01
N THR A 86 -0.03 -6.31 3.01
CA THR A 86 -0.98 -7.28 3.56
C THR A 86 -1.15 -7.17 5.07
N ALA A 87 -0.08 -6.89 5.82
CA ALA A 87 -0.15 -6.66 7.26
C ALA A 87 -0.89 -5.36 7.62
N ILE A 88 -0.76 -4.31 6.79
CA ILE A 88 -1.37 -3.00 7.04
C ILE A 88 -2.84 -2.92 6.55
N ALA A 89 -3.20 -3.66 5.51
CA ALA A 89 -4.57 -3.69 4.96
C ALA A 89 -5.68 -3.86 6.01
N PRO A 90 -5.62 -4.83 6.97
CA PRO A 90 -6.64 -4.95 8.00
C PRO A 90 -6.66 -3.77 8.97
N LEU A 91 -5.49 -3.19 9.29
CA LEU A 91 -5.38 -2.03 10.19
C LEU A 91 -6.03 -0.78 9.60
N GLN A 92 -6.00 -0.63 8.27
CA GLN A 92 -6.69 0.46 7.58
C GLN A 92 -8.21 0.28 7.57
N THR A 93 -8.70 -0.96 7.41
CA THR A 93 -10.14 -1.24 7.46
C THR A 93 -10.74 -1.12 8.86
N GLU A 94 -9.98 -1.42 9.90
CA GLU A 94 -10.40 -1.31 11.31
C GLU A 94 -10.49 0.16 11.79
N ARG A 95 -9.76 1.09 11.16
CA ARG A 95 -9.82 2.53 11.51
C ARG A 95 -11.08 3.24 11.00
N GLY A 96 -11.74 2.69 9.97
CA GLY A 96 -12.97 3.26 9.36
C GLY A 96 -14.24 2.46 9.65
N ARG A 97 -14.11 1.20 10.06
CA ARG A 97 -15.21 0.42 10.62
C ARG A 97 -14.96 0.27 12.10
N SER A 98 -15.45 1.24 12.89
CA SER A 98 -16.08 0.80 14.14
C SER A 98 -16.97 -0.36 13.73
N PRO A 99 -16.75 -1.59 14.22
CA PRO A 99 -17.87 -2.49 14.32
C PRO A 99 -18.80 -1.68 15.20
N GLU A 100 -19.82 -1.10 14.57
CA GLU A 100 -21.06 -0.79 15.23
C GLU A 100 -21.46 -2.14 15.83
N ARG A 101 -20.87 -2.41 17.01
CA ARG A 101 -21.15 -3.54 17.87
C ARG A 101 -22.53 -3.18 18.30
N ARG A 102 -23.43 -3.57 17.40
CA ARG A 102 -24.85 -3.66 17.48
C ARG A 102 -25.26 -2.92 18.73
N SER A 103 -25.73 -1.70 18.52
CA SER A 103 -26.95 -1.23 19.16
C SER A 103 -28.06 -2.29 18.93
N GLY A 104 -27.82 -3.49 19.44
CA GLY A 104 -28.75 -4.52 19.80
C GLY A 104 -29.10 -4.19 21.24
N TYR A 105 -29.62 -2.99 21.42
CA TYR A 105 -30.84 -2.74 22.17
C TYR A 105 -31.91 -3.74 21.67
N ARG A 106 -31.68 -5.04 21.90
CA ARG A 106 -32.75 -5.94 22.29
C ARG A 106 -33.02 -5.48 23.72
N SER A 107 -33.67 -4.35 24.00
CA SER A 107 -35.10 -4.11 23.72
C SER A 107 -35.88 -5.39 23.39
N ARG A 108 -35.54 -6.50 24.07
CA ARG A 108 -36.41 -7.66 24.24
C ARG A 108 -37.50 -7.18 25.19
N SER A 109 -38.37 -6.35 24.62
CA SER A 109 -39.80 -6.49 24.75
C SER A 109 -40.32 -6.53 26.18
N ARG A 110 -40.03 -5.48 26.98
CA ARG A 110 -40.99 -5.09 28.04
C ARG A 110 -42.39 -4.86 27.45
N SER A 111 -42.50 -4.53 26.16
CA SER A 111 -43.75 -4.40 25.42
C SER A 111 -44.47 -5.72 25.10
N ARG A 112 -43.84 -6.91 25.17
CA ARG A 112 -44.54 -8.19 24.99
C ARG A 112 -45.00 -8.84 26.30
N LEU A 113 -44.41 -8.47 27.44
CA LEU A 113 -44.90 -8.92 28.74
C LEU A 113 -46.24 -8.26 29.11
N SER A 114 -46.53 -7.08 28.54
CA SER A 114 -47.74 -6.33 28.88
C SER A 114 -49.03 -6.87 28.24
N SER A 115 -48.96 -7.63 27.14
CA SER A 115 -50.17 -8.09 26.44
C SER A 115 -50.70 -9.45 26.91
N THR A 116 -49.95 -10.18 27.74
CA THR A 116 -50.29 -11.57 28.09
C THR A 116 -50.41 -11.85 29.59
N ASN A 117 -50.16 -10.87 30.48
CA ASN A 117 -50.16 -11.10 31.95
C ASN A 117 -49.34 -12.35 32.35
N ILE A 118 -48.19 -12.56 31.72
CA ILE A 118 -47.28 -13.66 32.01
C ILE A 118 -46.07 -13.13 32.79
N CYS A 119 -45.69 -13.80 33.89
CA CYS A 119 -44.56 -13.37 34.71
C CYS A 119 -43.22 -13.61 33.98
N TRP A 120 -42.18 -12.91 34.42
CA TRP A 120 -40.85 -12.99 33.81
C TRP A 120 -40.31 -14.42 33.69
N TYR A 121 -40.57 -15.28 34.68
CA TYR A 121 -40.14 -16.67 34.69
C TYR A 121 -40.78 -17.46 33.54
N HIS A 122 -42.09 -17.40 33.38
CA HIS A 122 -42.78 -18.06 32.27
C HIS A 122 -42.45 -17.44 30.90
N CYS A 123 -42.17 -16.13 30.82
CA CYS A 123 -41.68 -15.52 29.57
C CYS A 123 -40.29 -16.01 29.15
N ARG A 124 -39.45 -16.40 30.11
CA ARG A 124 -38.07 -16.86 29.85
C ARG A 124 -37.97 -18.37 29.72
N PHE A 125 -38.74 -19.12 30.49
CA PHE A 125 -38.61 -20.57 30.64
C PHE A 125 -39.84 -21.37 30.16
N GLY A 126 -40.97 -20.72 29.85
CA GLY A 126 -42.21 -21.40 29.48
C GLY A 126 -42.68 -22.35 30.58
N ASP A 127 -43.27 -23.49 30.22
CA ASP A 127 -43.79 -24.51 31.16
C ASP A 127 -42.72 -25.10 32.10
N ASN A 128 -41.44 -24.94 31.74
CA ASN A 128 -40.31 -25.36 32.58
C ASN A 128 -39.96 -24.33 33.68
N ALA A 129 -40.78 -23.30 33.87
CA ALA A 129 -40.59 -22.36 34.96
C ALA A 129 -40.83 -23.04 36.32
N THR A 130 -39.80 -23.04 37.16
CA THR A 130 -39.87 -23.57 38.53
C THR A 130 -40.48 -22.58 39.53
N LYS A 131 -40.68 -21.33 39.10
CA LYS A 131 -41.22 -20.23 39.90
C LYS A 131 -42.23 -19.44 39.09
N CYS A 132 -43.34 -19.07 39.73
CA CYS A 132 -44.37 -18.21 39.17
C CYS A 132 -44.65 -17.04 40.13
N THR A 133 -44.91 -15.85 39.59
CA THR A 133 -45.25 -14.65 40.38
C THR A 133 -46.64 -14.16 39.98
N THR A 134 -47.56 -14.10 40.94
CA THR A 134 -48.95 -13.64 40.76
C THR A 134 -49.02 -12.11 40.59
N PRO A 135 -49.95 -11.58 39.78
CA PRO A 135 -50.88 -12.29 38.89
C PRO A 135 -50.21 -12.78 37.60
N CYS A 136 -50.29 -14.08 37.32
CA CYS A 136 -49.80 -14.68 36.09
C CYS A 136 -50.89 -15.58 35.50
N HIS A 137 -51.19 -15.40 34.22
CA HIS A 137 -52.22 -16.16 33.50
C HIS A 137 -51.72 -17.49 32.91
N HIS A 138 -50.45 -17.84 33.14
CA HIS A 138 -49.84 -19.08 32.68
C HIS A 138 -50.16 -20.21 33.65
N THR A 139 -50.76 -21.30 33.14
CA THR A 139 -51.18 -22.46 33.94
C THR A 139 -50.11 -23.55 33.94
N GLY A 140 -49.68 -23.98 35.13
CA GLY A 140 -48.74 -25.08 35.32
C GLY A 140 -47.30 -24.61 35.52
N ASN A 141 -46.74 -24.88 36.70
CA ASN A 141 -45.29 -24.93 36.87
C ASN A 141 -44.92 -26.40 36.66
N GLY A 142 -44.09 -26.72 35.68
CA GLY A 142 -43.53 -28.05 35.56
C GLY A 142 -42.77 -28.37 36.84
N THR A 143 -43.32 -29.27 37.67
CA THR A 143 -42.52 -29.95 38.68
C THR A 143 -41.49 -30.75 37.91
N ALA A 144 -40.26 -30.27 37.88
CA ALA A 144 -39.14 -31.04 37.37
C ALA A 144 -39.03 -32.31 38.22
N GLU A 145 -39.65 -33.39 37.77
CA GLU A 145 -39.37 -34.73 38.28
C GLU A 145 -37.99 -35.13 37.78
N HIS A 146 -37.15 -35.56 38.73
CA HIS A 146 -35.77 -36.00 38.50
C HIS A 146 -35.73 -37.47 38.14
#